data_AF-A0A952RM41-F1
#
_entry.id   AF-A0A952RM41-F1
#
_cell.length_a   1.000
_cell.length_b   1.000
_cell.length_c   1.000
_cell.angle_alpha   90.00
_cell.angle_beta   90.00
_cell.angle_gamma   90.00
#
_symmetry.space_group_name_H-M   'P 1'
#
loop_
_entity.id
_entity.type
_entity.pdbx_description
1 polymer ?
#
loop_
_entity_poly.entity_id
_entity_poly.type
_entity_poly.pdbx_seq_one_letter_code
_entity_poly.pdbx_strand_id
1 'polypeptide(L)'
;MRKTACGLLVLGFLLACGSSAEDDGAGAGGKSTPNIGGVTPGAGCKADTKEACGNGKDDDCDGLVDCADPDCSGVGSCPVCGAVERPEATPLPLPDGNDGEGVPYEGTLNFTGFGVGQVTKGADLVKICVTMEHSWLRDLEIKVISPSGKEVILSDFRGRDGTQIRMGTPNMDDLVDQPIAGTGAEYCWAPDAPNPPMLDSEDAKPSLETYYKTMTPGTYRPVTSMDALVGSDLNGKWTIRVTDRWSLDNGFIFGWSIAFKPELVKDCSVPIADLGVK
;
A
#
# COMPACT_ATOMS: atom_id res chain seq x y z
N MET A 1 -18.27 -43.12 -30.07
CA MET A 1 -17.92 -41.81 -30.69
C MET A 1 -16.41 -41.74 -30.81
N ARG A 2 -15.90 -41.55 -32.02
CA ARG A 2 -14.47 -41.63 -32.38
C ARG A 2 -13.69 -40.46 -31.75
N LYS A 3 -12.58 -40.74 -31.05
CA LYS A 3 -11.54 -39.76 -30.73
C LYS A 3 -10.37 -39.99 -31.69
N THR A 4 -10.04 -38.97 -32.47
CA THR A 4 -8.89 -38.96 -33.39
C THR A 4 -7.71 -38.36 -32.64
N ALA A 5 -6.58 -39.06 -32.62
CA ALA A 5 -5.29 -38.58 -32.13
C ALA A 5 -4.34 -38.38 -33.33
N CYS A 6 -3.60 -37.27 -33.34
CA CYS A 6 -2.47 -36.97 -34.22
C CYS A 6 -1.80 -35.69 -33.65
N GLY A 7 -0.49 -35.52 -33.49
CA GLY A 7 0.69 -36.33 -33.76
C GLY A 7 1.90 -35.60 -33.17
N LEU A 8 2.93 -36.37 -32.83
CA LEU A 8 4.22 -35.94 -32.32
C LEU A 8 5.13 -35.54 -33.50
N LEU A 9 5.86 -34.42 -33.41
CA LEU A 9 7.06 -34.22 -34.22
C LEU A 9 8.15 -33.51 -33.39
N VAL A 10 9.29 -34.18 -33.29
CA VAL A 10 10.55 -33.75 -32.68
C VAL A 10 11.45 -33.16 -33.76
N LEU A 11 12.23 -32.13 -33.43
CA LEU A 11 13.61 -31.80 -33.88
C LEU A 11 13.93 -30.44 -33.22
N GLY A 12 14.96 -30.20 -32.40
CA GLY A 12 16.27 -30.82 -32.26
C GLY A 12 17.30 -29.97 -33.00
N PHE A 13 17.99 -29.05 -32.33
CA PHE A 13 19.38 -28.67 -32.66
C PHE A 13 20.08 -28.04 -31.44
N LEU A 14 21.00 -28.80 -30.87
CA LEU A 14 22.12 -28.33 -30.05
C LEU A 14 23.22 -27.82 -30.98
N LEU A 15 23.90 -26.74 -30.58
CA LEU A 15 25.31 -26.53 -30.92
C LEU A 15 26.04 -25.97 -29.71
N ALA A 16 27.05 -26.73 -29.30
CA ALA A 16 28.08 -26.38 -28.33
C ALA A 16 29.45 -26.40 -29.03
N CYS A 17 30.37 -25.56 -28.54
CA CYS A 17 31.85 -25.59 -28.55
C CYS A 17 32.31 -24.11 -28.39
N GLY A 18 33.09 -23.69 -27.39
CA GLY A 18 34.43 -24.13 -26.96
C GLY A 18 35.47 -23.63 -27.97
N SER A 19 36.57 -22.92 -27.69
CA SER A 19 37.30 -22.53 -26.47
C SER A 19 38.44 -21.54 -26.86
N SER A 20 38.87 -20.70 -25.90
CA SER A 20 40.21 -20.12 -25.62
C SER A 20 41.28 -19.94 -26.73
N ALA A 21 41.82 -18.71 -26.87
CA ALA A 21 43.24 -18.30 -26.63
C ALA A 21 43.84 -17.24 -27.61
N GLU A 22 44.42 -16.20 -27.00
CA GLU A 22 45.67 -15.44 -27.30
C GLU A 22 45.82 -14.42 -28.47
N ASP A 23 46.02 -13.16 -28.01
CA ASP A 23 46.89 -12.02 -28.36
C ASP A 23 47.39 -11.72 -29.80
N ASP A 24 47.17 -10.46 -30.23
CA ASP A 24 48.22 -9.49 -30.65
C ASP A 24 47.60 -8.24 -31.34
N GLY A 25 47.92 -7.03 -30.85
CA GLY A 25 48.19 -5.86 -31.71
C GLY A 25 47.11 -4.78 -31.94
N ALA A 26 47.19 -3.72 -31.12
CA ALA A 26 46.91 -2.29 -31.35
C ALA A 26 46.14 -1.78 -32.60
N GLY A 27 45.10 -0.97 -32.35
CA GLY A 27 44.53 -0.04 -33.34
C GLY A 27 43.32 0.75 -32.81
N ALA A 28 43.48 2.07 -32.65
CA ALA A 28 42.55 3.00 -32.02
C ALA A 28 41.18 3.15 -32.73
N GLY A 29 40.11 3.38 -31.94
CA GLY A 29 38.81 3.80 -32.47
C GLY A 29 37.61 3.51 -31.55
N GLY A 30 37.60 4.03 -30.33
CA GLY A 30 36.44 3.94 -29.43
C GLY A 30 35.29 4.82 -29.91
N LYS A 31 34.16 4.20 -30.26
CA LYS A 31 32.87 4.87 -30.46
C LYS A 31 32.30 5.27 -29.10
N SER A 32 32.12 6.57 -28.90
CA SER A 32 31.50 7.19 -27.74
C SER A 32 30.00 6.84 -27.64
N THR A 33 29.62 6.36 -26.46
CA THR A 33 28.24 6.30 -25.96
C THR A 33 27.72 7.70 -25.63
N PRO A 34 26.41 7.97 -25.68
CA PRO A 34 25.85 9.27 -25.30
C PRO A 34 25.99 9.47 -23.79
N ASN A 35 26.62 10.59 -23.43
CA ASN A 35 26.93 11.04 -22.09
C ASN A 35 25.67 11.59 -21.40
N ILE A 36 25.08 10.83 -20.46
CA ILE A 36 24.19 11.40 -19.43
C ILE A 36 25.13 11.81 -18.30
N GLY A 37 25.28 13.12 -18.10
CA GLY A 37 26.29 13.71 -17.23
C GLY A 37 26.16 13.23 -15.79
N GLY A 38 27.03 12.31 -15.40
CA GLY A 38 27.41 12.14 -14.00
C GLY A 38 28.21 13.35 -13.57
N VAL A 39 27.63 14.18 -12.70
CA VAL A 39 28.40 15.18 -11.97
C VAL A 39 29.19 14.41 -10.92
N THR A 40 30.52 14.42 -11.05
CA THR A 40 31.44 13.94 -10.01
C THR A 40 31.13 14.65 -8.69
N PRO A 41 31.09 13.97 -7.53
CA PRO A 41 30.93 14.63 -6.24
C PRO A 41 32.02 15.68 -6.07
N GLY A 42 31.63 16.96 -6.12
CA GLY A 42 32.51 18.04 -5.77
C GLY A 42 32.90 17.88 -4.31
N ALA A 43 34.19 17.96 -4.00
CA ALA A 43 34.67 17.94 -2.63
C ALA A 43 34.01 19.07 -1.82
N GLY A 44 32.97 18.76 -1.04
CA GLY A 44 32.25 19.78 -0.27
C GLY A 44 30.97 19.35 0.46
N CYS A 45 30.12 18.50 -0.11
CA CYS A 45 28.87 18.06 0.53
C CYS A 45 28.90 16.59 0.98
N LYS A 46 28.04 16.26 1.94
CA LYS A 46 27.95 14.95 2.57
C LYS A 46 26.51 14.45 2.39
N ALA A 47 26.34 13.27 1.78
CA ALA A 47 25.07 12.56 1.66
C ALA A 47 24.30 12.56 3.00
N ASP A 48 22.98 12.69 2.91
CA ASP A 48 22.04 12.70 4.04
C ASP A 48 22.25 13.89 5.01
N THR A 49 22.53 15.08 4.48
CA THR A 49 22.58 16.32 5.25
C THR A 49 21.42 17.25 4.89
N LYS A 50 21.26 18.36 5.63
CA LYS A 50 20.12 19.24 5.42
C LYS A 50 20.27 20.02 4.11
N GLU A 51 19.36 19.80 3.17
CA GLU A 51 19.26 20.55 1.91
C GLU A 51 18.85 22.02 2.14
N ALA A 52 19.40 22.96 1.35
CA ALA A 52 18.94 24.35 1.32
C ALA A 52 18.11 24.64 0.06
N CYS A 53 16.78 24.55 0.24
CA CYS A 53 15.72 24.47 -0.77
C CYS A 53 15.45 25.68 -1.70
N GLY A 54 16.46 26.44 -2.07
CA GLY A 54 16.31 27.55 -3.01
C GLY A 54 17.62 28.25 -3.37
N ASN A 55 18.76 27.56 -3.26
CA ASN A 55 20.07 28.11 -3.54
C ASN A 55 20.68 27.60 -4.87
N GLY A 56 20.00 26.69 -5.58
CA GLY A 56 20.43 26.12 -6.85
C GLY A 56 21.52 25.06 -6.75
N LYS A 57 21.74 24.47 -5.57
CA LYS A 57 22.78 23.47 -5.31
C LYS A 57 22.19 22.23 -4.65
N ASP A 58 22.86 21.13 -4.91
CA ASP A 58 22.73 19.86 -4.21
C ASP A 58 23.61 19.98 -2.95
N ASP A 59 23.03 20.46 -1.85
CA ASP A 59 23.76 20.72 -0.61
C ASP A 59 24.02 19.43 0.17
N ASP A 60 23.21 18.41 -0.07
CA ASP A 60 23.32 17.11 0.55
C ASP A 60 24.03 16.06 -0.33
N CYS A 61 24.33 16.36 -1.59
CA CYS A 61 25.07 15.49 -2.52
C CYS A 61 24.31 14.19 -2.93
N ASP A 62 22.98 14.12 -2.81
CA ASP A 62 22.20 12.94 -3.22
C ASP A 62 21.88 12.89 -4.74
N GLY A 63 22.20 13.97 -5.45
CA GLY A 63 21.97 14.14 -6.89
C GLY A 63 20.71 14.93 -7.23
N LEU A 64 20.00 15.47 -6.24
CA LEU A 64 18.83 16.32 -6.36
C LEU A 64 19.15 17.75 -5.86
N VAL A 65 18.38 18.74 -6.29
CA VAL A 65 18.67 20.16 -6.03
C VAL A 65 17.38 20.89 -5.69
N ASP A 66 17.37 21.68 -4.61
CA ASP A 66 16.25 22.54 -4.22
C ASP A 66 14.89 21.79 -4.25
N CYS A 67 13.88 22.30 -4.95
CA CYS A 67 12.56 21.67 -5.04
C CYS A 67 12.53 20.36 -5.83
N ALA A 68 13.63 19.96 -6.46
CA ALA A 68 13.79 18.62 -7.02
C ALA A 68 14.18 17.60 -5.95
N ASP A 69 14.65 18.07 -4.78
CA ASP A 69 14.99 17.26 -3.62
C ASP A 69 13.73 16.98 -2.76
N PRO A 70 13.39 15.70 -2.46
CA PRO A 70 12.35 15.32 -1.52
C PRO A 70 12.46 15.96 -0.14
N ASP A 71 13.67 16.25 0.35
CA ASP A 71 13.92 16.91 1.64
C ASP A 71 13.48 18.38 1.64
N CYS A 72 13.27 18.95 0.45
CA CYS A 72 12.71 20.28 0.25
C CYS A 72 11.20 20.35 0.11
N SER A 73 10.51 19.22 0.25
CA SER A 73 9.06 19.15 0.26
C SER A 73 8.45 20.14 1.26
N GLY A 74 7.73 21.14 0.75
CA GLY A 74 7.04 22.15 1.58
C GLY A 74 7.95 23.21 2.23
N VAL A 75 9.24 23.27 1.87
CA VAL A 75 10.16 24.31 2.34
C VAL A 75 10.15 25.51 1.39
N GLY A 76 9.89 26.71 1.91
CA GLY A 76 9.91 27.94 1.12
C GLY A 76 8.83 27.97 0.03
N SER A 77 9.24 28.09 -1.23
CA SER A 77 8.36 28.02 -2.41
C SER A 77 8.20 26.62 -2.99
N CYS A 78 8.91 25.62 -2.44
CA CYS A 78 8.84 24.27 -2.96
C CYS A 78 7.47 23.64 -2.68
N PRO A 79 6.86 22.98 -3.68
CA PRO A 79 5.63 22.25 -3.46
C PRO A 79 5.88 21.14 -2.44
N VAL A 80 4.83 20.74 -1.73
CA VAL A 80 4.91 19.52 -0.93
C VAL A 80 4.94 18.34 -1.92
N CYS A 81 6.06 17.62 -1.99
CA CYS A 81 6.16 16.33 -2.66
C CYS A 81 5.68 15.25 -1.68
N GLY A 82 4.91 14.28 -2.18
CA GLY A 82 4.01 13.46 -1.36
C GLY A 82 4.61 12.85 -0.10
N ALA A 83 4.22 13.35 1.07
CA ALA A 83 4.59 12.80 2.36
C ALA A 83 3.37 12.13 3.00
N VAL A 84 3.61 10.99 3.66
CA VAL A 84 2.64 10.33 4.52
C VAL A 84 3.21 10.33 5.92
N GLU A 85 2.58 11.09 6.82
CA GLU A 85 2.86 10.97 8.25
C GLU A 85 2.33 9.62 8.73
N ARG A 86 3.23 8.70 9.08
CA ARG A 86 2.89 7.39 9.64
C ARG A 86 3.12 7.43 11.15
N PRO A 87 2.10 7.14 11.99
CA PRO A 87 2.36 6.85 13.39
C PRO A 87 3.22 5.58 13.50
N GLU A 88 4.10 5.53 14.51
CA GLU A 88 4.93 4.35 14.79
C GLU A 88 4.04 3.10 15.00
N ALA A 89 4.44 1.98 14.38
CA ALA A 89 3.67 0.75 14.34
C ALA A 89 3.89 -0.09 15.61
N THR A 90 3.23 0.27 16.71
CA THR A 90 3.00 -0.65 17.82
C THR A 90 1.66 -1.36 17.63
N PRO A 91 1.56 -2.67 17.92
CA PRO A 91 0.27 -3.35 17.93
C PRO A 91 -0.64 -2.69 18.96
N LEU A 92 -1.86 -2.35 18.54
CA LEU A 92 -2.86 -1.72 19.40
C LEU A 92 -4.05 -2.66 19.58
N PRO A 93 -4.48 -2.93 20.82
CA PRO A 93 -5.65 -3.76 21.07
C PRO A 93 -6.89 -3.06 20.54
N LEU A 94 -7.79 -3.84 19.94
CA LEU A 94 -9.13 -3.39 19.59
C LEU A 94 -10.01 -3.52 20.84
N PRO A 95 -10.69 -2.44 21.29
CA PRO A 95 -11.59 -2.54 22.42
C PRO A 95 -12.84 -3.33 22.05
N ASP A 96 -13.14 -4.35 22.83
CA ASP A 96 -14.40 -5.09 22.77
C ASP A 96 -15.62 -4.16 22.85
N GLY A 97 -16.63 -4.50 22.05
CA GLY A 97 -17.93 -3.87 22.11
C GLY A 97 -18.86 -4.45 23.16
N ASN A 98 -20.09 -3.92 23.22
CA ASN A 98 -21.15 -4.47 24.06
C ASN A 98 -22.48 -4.43 23.31
N ASP A 99 -23.05 -5.61 23.06
CA ASP A 99 -24.36 -5.81 22.44
C ASP A 99 -24.63 -5.03 21.13
N GLY A 100 -23.63 -4.92 20.23
CA GLY A 100 -23.74 -4.26 18.91
C GLY A 100 -23.18 -2.84 18.88
N GLU A 101 -22.82 -2.30 20.04
CA GLU A 101 -22.09 -1.05 20.21
C GLU A 101 -20.59 -1.32 20.38
N GLY A 102 -19.74 -0.37 19.99
CA GLY A 102 -18.29 -0.54 20.06
C GLY A 102 -17.54 0.78 20.13
N VAL A 103 -16.37 0.77 20.77
CA VAL A 103 -15.45 1.93 20.76
C VAL A 103 -14.53 1.78 19.55
N PRO A 104 -14.53 2.75 18.62
CA PRO A 104 -13.69 2.64 17.43
C PRO A 104 -12.20 2.82 17.76
N TYR A 105 -11.38 1.97 17.16
CA TYR A 105 -10.01 2.34 16.83
C TYR A 105 -10.01 3.25 15.59
N GLU A 106 -9.22 4.32 15.63
CA GLU A 106 -8.98 5.19 14.48
C GLU A 106 -7.49 5.36 14.22
N GLY A 107 -7.09 5.08 12.98
CA GLY A 107 -5.76 5.39 12.46
C GLY A 107 -5.88 6.44 11.38
N THR A 108 -5.10 7.52 11.44
CA THR A 108 -5.14 8.58 10.43
C THR A 108 -3.79 8.70 9.72
N LEU A 109 -3.84 8.78 8.39
CA LEU A 109 -2.72 9.12 7.53
C LEU A 109 -3.04 10.47 6.88
N ASN A 110 -2.18 11.46 7.10
CA ASN A 110 -2.33 12.77 6.50
C ASN A 110 -1.56 12.81 5.18
N PHE A 111 -2.29 12.95 4.07
CA PHE A 111 -1.70 13.02 2.74
C PHE A 111 -1.49 14.45 2.30
N THR A 112 -0.29 14.71 1.80
CA THR A 112 0.07 15.96 1.14
C THR A 112 0.67 15.64 -0.24
N GLY A 113 0.77 16.64 -1.12
CA GLY A 113 1.44 16.51 -2.41
C GLY A 113 0.60 16.08 -3.62
N PHE A 114 -0.71 15.95 -3.46
CA PHE A 114 -1.63 16.02 -4.59
C PHE A 114 -1.82 17.49 -5.02
N GLY A 115 -2.26 17.73 -6.26
CA GLY A 115 -2.58 19.07 -6.73
C GLY A 115 -3.60 19.79 -5.83
N VAL A 116 -3.47 21.12 -5.70
CA VAL A 116 -4.42 21.93 -4.93
C VAL A 116 -5.84 21.73 -5.49
N GLY A 117 -6.78 21.34 -4.62
CA GLY A 117 -8.17 21.05 -5.01
C GLY A 117 -8.35 19.77 -5.84
N GLN A 118 -7.33 18.91 -5.92
CA GLN A 118 -7.45 17.63 -6.60
C GLN A 118 -8.32 16.69 -5.78
N VAL A 119 -9.32 16.12 -6.44
CA VAL A 119 -10.28 15.18 -5.86
C VAL A 119 -10.15 13.80 -6.48
N THR A 120 -10.55 12.77 -5.73
CA THR A 120 -10.61 11.38 -6.15
C THR A 120 -11.58 11.15 -7.32
N LYS A 121 -11.21 10.22 -8.20
CA LYS A 121 -12.03 9.64 -9.27
C LYS A 121 -12.13 8.12 -9.07
N GLY A 122 -13.04 7.45 -9.76
CA GLY A 122 -13.44 6.06 -9.44
C GLY A 122 -12.31 5.02 -9.44
N ALA A 123 -11.21 5.28 -10.16
CA ALA A 123 -10.05 4.39 -10.23
C ALA A 123 -8.79 4.95 -9.54
N ASP A 124 -8.90 6.05 -8.79
CA ASP A 124 -7.74 6.75 -8.21
C ASP A 124 -7.17 6.03 -6.99
N LEU A 125 -8.02 5.35 -6.23
CA LEU A 125 -7.65 4.52 -5.09
C LEU A 125 -7.37 3.10 -5.58
N VAL A 126 -6.13 2.63 -5.41
CA VAL A 126 -5.68 1.31 -5.85
C VAL A 126 -6.08 0.25 -4.84
N LYS A 127 -5.71 0.44 -3.57
CA LYS A 127 -6.07 -0.47 -2.48
C LYS A 127 -5.91 0.17 -1.10
N ILE A 128 -6.63 -0.35 -0.13
CA ILE A 128 -6.41 -0.12 1.30
C ILE A 128 -6.04 -1.45 1.93
N CYS A 129 -5.04 -1.50 2.79
CA CYS A 129 -4.65 -2.73 3.49
C CYS A 129 -4.59 -2.49 5.00
N VAL A 130 -4.97 -3.50 5.77
CA VAL A 130 -4.86 -3.53 7.23
C VAL A 130 -4.12 -4.81 7.61
N THR A 131 -3.10 -4.67 8.47
CA THR A 131 -2.44 -5.80 9.11
C THR A 131 -3.05 -5.95 10.49
N MET A 132 -3.78 -7.03 10.71
CA MET A 132 -4.51 -7.25 11.95
C MET A 132 -4.73 -8.72 12.27
N GLU A 133 -5.11 -8.97 13.51
CA GLU A 133 -5.74 -10.20 13.94
C GLU A 133 -7.06 -9.92 14.65
N HIS A 134 -7.94 -10.92 14.65
CA HIS A 134 -9.19 -10.89 15.40
C HIS A 134 -9.71 -12.32 15.58
N SER A 135 -10.23 -12.65 16.76
CA SER A 135 -10.88 -13.94 17.00
C SER A 135 -12.25 -14.06 16.33
N TRP A 136 -12.93 -12.95 16.03
CA TRP A 136 -14.25 -12.96 15.39
C TRP A 136 -14.46 -11.82 14.37
N LEU A 137 -14.21 -12.08 13.09
CA LEU A 137 -14.34 -11.07 12.02
C LEU A 137 -15.75 -10.48 11.91
N ARG A 138 -16.80 -11.26 12.23
CA ARG A 138 -18.19 -10.79 12.09
C ARG A 138 -18.58 -9.73 13.10
N ASP A 139 -17.78 -9.56 14.15
CA ASP A 139 -17.99 -8.58 15.21
C ASP A 139 -17.39 -7.23 14.82
N LEU A 140 -16.57 -7.23 13.77
CA LEU A 140 -15.91 -6.04 13.25
C LEU A 140 -16.76 -5.31 12.20
N GLU A 141 -16.75 -3.99 12.30
CA GLU A 141 -17.00 -3.08 11.20
C GLU A 141 -15.70 -2.35 10.84
N ILE A 142 -15.30 -2.40 9.56
CA ILE A 142 -14.08 -1.75 9.07
C ILE A 142 -14.48 -0.75 7.99
N LYS A 143 -14.14 0.53 8.16
CA LYS A 143 -14.42 1.60 7.20
C LYS A 143 -13.20 2.47 6.94
N VAL A 144 -13.14 3.03 5.74
CA VAL A 144 -12.28 4.18 5.45
C VAL A 144 -13.13 5.44 5.36
N ILE A 145 -12.60 6.54 5.89
CA ILE A 145 -13.19 7.87 5.88
C ILE A 145 -12.21 8.79 5.15
N SER A 146 -12.73 9.49 4.16
CA SER A 146 -11.95 10.43 3.35
C SER A 146 -11.80 11.80 4.01
N PRO A 147 -10.89 12.68 3.53
CA PRO A 147 -10.72 14.03 4.07
C PRO A 147 -12.00 14.86 4.05
N SER A 148 -12.85 14.67 3.04
CA SER A 148 -14.14 15.34 2.91
C SER A 148 -15.29 14.64 3.67
N GLY A 149 -14.98 13.62 4.50
CA GLY A 149 -15.93 12.89 5.33
C GLY A 149 -16.74 11.81 4.62
N LYS A 150 -16.36 11.40 3.41
CA LYS A 150 -17.03 10.31 2.69
C LYS A 150 -16.57 8.96 3.23
N GLU A 151 -17.49 8.00 3.32
CA GLU A 151 -17.20 6.69 3.92
C GLU A 151 -17.37 5.54 2.92
N VAL A 152 -16.50 4.54 3.05
CA VAL A 152 -16.64 3.23 2.41
C VAL A 152 -16.52 2.14 3.46
N ILE A 153 -17.49 1.23 3.49
CA ILE A 153 -17.45 0.02 4.32
C ILE A 153 -16.61 -1.02 3.60
N LEU A 154 -15.46 -1.36 4.20
CA LEU A 154 -14.54 -2.37 3.70
C LEU A 154 -15.01 -3.77 4.13
N SER A 155 -15.41 -3.93 5.39
CA SER A 155 -16.05 -5.12 5.94
C SER A 155 -17.19 -4.70 6.87
N ASP A 156 -18.35 -5.34 6.75
CA ASP A 156 -19.56 -5.05 7.50
C ASP A 156 -19.67 -5.90 8.77
N PHE A 157 -20.28 -5.32 9.81
CA PHE A 157 -20.67 -6.04 11.02
C PHE A 157 -21.90 -6.89 10.73
N ARG A 158 -21.80 -8.20 10.95
CA ARG A 158 -22.92 -9.16 10.81
C ARG A 158 -23.28 -9.86 12.11
N GLY A 159 -22.51 -9.62 13.16
CA GLY A 159 -22.71 -10.27 14.44
C GLY A 159 -22.58 -11.80 14.36
N ARG A 160 -23.46 -12.52 15.08
CA ARG A 160 -23.17 -13.87 15.60
C ARG A 160 -23.76 -14.94 14.69
N ASP A 161 -24.42 -14.48 13.63
CA ASP A 161 -24.96 -15.35 12.61
C ASP A 161 -23.82 -15.90 11.77
N GLY A 162 -23.65 -17.22 11.81
CA GLY A 162 -22.66 -17.96 11.03
C GLY A 162 -21.52 -18.55 11.85
N THR A 163 -20.53 -19.11 11.16
CA THR A 163 -19.34 -19.71 11.79
C THR A 163 -18.37 -18.62 12.25
N GLN A 164 -17.64 -18.89 13.34
CA GLN A 164 -16.48 -18.09 13.76
C GLN A 164 -15.49 -17.98 12.59
N ILE A 165 -15.09 -16.75 12.25
CA ILE A 165 -14.05 -16.49 11.26
C ILE A 165 -12.97 -15.67 11.93
N ARG A 166 -11.77 -16.25 12.06
CA ARG A 166 -10.60 -15.56 12.63
C ARG A 166 -9.86 -14.77 11.56
N MET A 167 -9.28 -13.65 11.92
CA MET A 167 -8.26 -12.96 11.12
C MET A 167 -6.90 -13.20 11.75
N GLY A 168 -5.92 -13.62 10.95
CA GLY A 168 -4.57 -13.88 11.42
C GLY A 168 -4.52 -15.10 12.33
N THR A 169 -3.65 -15.07 13.33
CA THR A 169 -3.56 -16.07 14.40
C THR A 169 -3.76 -15.37 15.75
N PRO A 170 -5.01 -15.06 16.12
CA PRO A 170 -5.30 -14.37 17.38
C PRO A 170 -4.87 -15.24 18.56
N ASN A 171 -4.42 -14.59 19.62
CA ASN A 171 -4.13 -15.27 20.87
C ASN A 171 -5.45 -15.61 21.56
N MET A 172 -5.71 -16.90 21.80
CA MET A 172 -6.96 -17.36 22.41
C MET A 172 -6.79 -17.72 23.89
N ASP A 173 -5.57 -17.66 24.41
CA ASP A 173 -5.19 -18.17 25.73
C ASP A 173 -5.01 -17.05 26.77
N ASP A 174 -5.41 -15.81 26.45
CA ASP A 174 -5.26 -14.64 27.30
C ASP A 174 -6.56 -14.22 28.00
N LEU A 175 -6.41 -13.28 28.93
CA LEU A 175 -7.52 -12.73 29.69
C LEU A 175 -8.07 -11.50 28.95
N VAL A 176 -9.40 -11.38 28.92
CA VAL A 176 -10.13 -10.29 28.25
C VAL A 176 -9.67 -8.89 28.72
N ASP A 177 -9.23 -8.76 29.99
CA ASP A 177 -8.78 -7.49 30.57
C ASP A 177 -7.29 -7.16 30.32
N GLN A 178 -6.52 -8.11 29.79
CA GLN A 178 -5.12 -7.93 29.39
C GLN A 178 -4.83 -8.71 28.11
N PRO A 179 -5.42 -8.28 26.98
CA PRO A 179 -5.19 -8.97 25.72
C PRO A 179 -3.71 -8.87 25.34
N ILE A 180 -3.17 -9.95 24.81
CA ILE A 180 -1.82 -10.12 24.30
C ILE A 180 -1.95 -10.36 22.80
N ALA A 181 -1.20 -9.59 22.01
CA ALA A 181 -1.18 -9.77 20.57
C ALA A 181 -0.64 -11.16 20.19
N GLY A 182 -1.37 -11.85 19.33
CA GLY A 182 -0.91 -12.98 18.53
C GLY A 182 -0.17 -12.52 17.27
N THR A 183 -0.49 -13.14 16.14
CA THR A 183 0.14 -12.85 14.84
C THR A 183 -0.86 -12.29 13.84
N GLY A 184 -0.70 -11.01 13.52
CA GLY A 184 -1.45 -10.34 12.47
C GLY A 184 -1.17 -10.87 11.06
N ALA A 185 -2.15 -10.75 10.18
CA ALA A 185 -2.00 -10.97 8.75
C ALA A 185 -2.53 -9.77 7.95
N GLU A 186 -2.08 -9.59 6.71
CA GLU A 186 -2.50 -8.47 5.85
C GLU A 186 -3.76 -8.82 5.05
N TYR A 187 -4.76 -7.94 5.13
CA TYR A 187 -5.99 -7.99 4.36
C TYR A 187 -6.14 -6.68 3.60
N CYS A 188 -6.42 -6.77 2.31
CA CYS A 188 -6.56 -5.61 1.44
C CYS A 188 -7.95 -5.53 0.84
N TRP A 189 -8.34 -4.32 0.45
CA TRP A 189 -9.54 -4.03 -0.30
C TRP A 189 -9.20 -3.20 -1.53
N ALA A 190 -9.77 -3.55 -2.68
CA ALA A 190 -9.60 -2.83 -3.94
C ALA A 190 -10.91 -2.81 -4.74
N PRO A 191 -11.15 -1.82 -5.62
CA PRO A 191 -12.40 -1.72 -6.40
C PRO A 191 -12.67 -2.98 -7.24
N ASP A 192 -11.62 -3.46 -7.93
CA ASP A 192 -11.69 -4.58 -8.88
C ASP A 192 -11.10 -5.89 -8.30
N ALA A 193 -11.12 -6.04 -6.98
CA ALA A 193 -10.56 -7.24 -6.35
C ALA A 193 -11.27 -8.52 -6.84
N PRO A 194 -10.52 -9.63 -7.05
CA PRO A 194 -11.10 -10.87 -7.56
C PRO A 194 -12.00 -11.56 -6.53
N ASN A 195 -11.70 -11.41 -5.24
CA ASN A 195 -12.51 -11.99 -4.18
C ASN A 195 -13.73 -11.09 -3.90
N PRO A 196 -14.93 -11.67 -3.67
CA PRO A 196 -16.09 -10.91 -3.18
C PRO A 196 -15.81 -10.33 -1.77
N PRO A 197 -16.74 -9.56 -1.18
CA PRO A 197 -16.60 -9.10 0.20
C PRO A 197 -16.25 -10.24 1.15
N MET A 198 -15.46 -9.92 2.17
CA MET A 198 -14.81 -10.90 3.06
C MET A 198 -15.81 -11.93 3.62
N LEU A 199 -16.89 -11.47 4.26
CA LEU A 199 -17.90 -12.35 4.83
C LEU A 199 -18.69 -13.10 3.76
N ASP A 200 -18.99 -12.49 2.61
CA ASP A 200 -19.63 -13.17 1.48
C ASP A 200 -18.78 -14.31 0.92
N SER A 201 -17.45 -14.12 0.88
CA SER A 201 -16.51 -15.13 0.40
C SER A 201 -16.48 -16.38 1.30
N GLU A 202 -16.70 -16.20 2.61
CA GLU A 202 -16.72 -17.29 3.59
C GLU A 202 -18.10 -17.93 3.73
N ASP A 203 -19.17 -17.16 3.54
CA ASP A 203 -20.56 -17.62 3.55
C ASP A 203 -20.91 -18.45 2.30
N ALA A 204 -20.27 -18.17 1.16
CA ALA A 204 -20.44 -18.96 -0.06
C ALA A 204 -19.79 -20.36 0.02
N LYS A 205 -18.88 -20.58 0.98
CA LYS A 205 -18.23 -21.88 1.18
C LYS A 205 -19.15 -22.77 2.02
N PRO A 206 -19.21 -24.08 1.75
CA PRO A 206 -19.96 -25.00 2.62
C PRO A 206 -19.49 -24.87 4.07
N SER A 207 -20.43 -25.02 5.00
CA SER A 207 -20.11 -25.10 6.42
C SER A 207 -19.08 -26.21 6.63
N LEU A 208 -17.95 -25.88 7.25
CA LEU A 208 -16.98 -26.88 7.66
C LEU A 208 -17.49 -27.58 8.92
N GLU A 209 -17.03 -28.81 9.16
CA GLU A 209 -17.25 -29.51 10.44
C GLU A 209 -16.42 -28.90 11.59
N THR A 210 -15.53 -27.96 11.30
CA THR A 210 -14.66 -27.31 12.30
C THR A 210 -15.37 -26.18 13.03
N TYR A 211 -15.02 -26.00 14.30
CA TYR A 211 -15.58 -24.96 15.18
C TYR A 211 -15.33 -23.54 14.67
N TYR A 212 -14.26 -23.33 13.90
CA TYR A 212 -13.91 -22.04 13.31
C TYR A 212 -13.31 -22.19 11.90
N LYS A 213 -13.26 -21.06 11.19
CA LYS A 213 -12.52 -20.83 9.96
C LYS A 213 -11.46 -19.75 10.21
N THR A 214 -10.38 -19.76 9.43
CA THR A 214 -9.44 -18.62 9.38
C THR A 214 -9.58 -17.97 8.02
N MET A 215 -9.78 -16.66 8.04
CA MET A 215 -9.86 -15.85 6.83
C MET A 215 -8.52 -15.90 6.09
N THR A 216 -8.57 -16.16 4.78
CA THR A 216 -7.36 -16.21 3.97
C THR A 216 -6.83 -14.79 3.76
N PRO A 217 -5.55 -14.49 4.02
CA PRO A 217 -4.97 -13.21 3.64
C PRO A 217 -5.10 -12.98 2.12
N GLY A 218 -5.47 -11.77 1.72
CA GLY A 218 -5.75 -11.49 0.31
C GLY A 218 -6.41 -10.14 0.08
N THR A 219 -6.78 -9.90 -1.18
CA THR A 219 -7.49 -8.68 -1.58
C THR A 219 -8.95 -8.99 -1.88
N TYR A 220 -9.86 -8.24 -1.25
CA TYR A 220 -11.31 -8.43 -1.30
C TYR A 220 -12.00 -7.19 -1.86
N ARG A 221 -13.20 -7.35 -2.41
CA ARG A 221 -14.03 -6.18 -2.74
C ARG A 221 -14.60 -5.59 -1.46
N PRO A 222 -14.66 -4.26 -1.31
CA PRO A 222 -15.36 -3.65 -0.19
C PRO A 222 -16.86 -3.92 -0.28
N VAL A 223 -17.55 -3.85 0.86
CA VAL A 223 -19.02 -3.95 0.94
C VAL A 223 -19.68 -2.78 0.22
N THR A 224 -19.19 -1.56 0.48
CA THR A 224 -19.59 -0.36 -0.28
C THR A 224 -18.62 -0.15 -1.44
N SER A 225 -19.11 0.13 -2.65
CA SER A 225 -18.23 0.49 -3.78
C SER A 225 -17.30 1.65 -3.42
N MET A 226 -16.03 1.56 -3.81
CA MET A 226 -15.06 2.65 -3.63
C MET A 226 -15.45 3.92 -4.39
N ASP A 227 -16.36 3.85 -5.36
CA ASP A 227 -16.93 5.02 -6.04
C ASP A 227 -17.62 5.99 -5.07
N ALA A 228 -18.03 5.53 -3.88
CA ALA A 228 -18.55 6.40 -2.83
C ALA A 228 -17.53 7.48 -2.39
N LEU A 229 -16.24 7.27 -2.64
CA LEU A 229 -15.18 8.24 -2.35
C LEU A 229 -15.01 9.30 -3.43
N VAL A 230 -15.57 9.13 -4.64
CA VAL A 230 -15.39 10.05 -5.78
C VAL A 230 -15.76 11.47 -5.41
N GLY A 231 -14.88 12.42 -5.73
CA GLY A 231 -15.05 13.83 -5.41
C GLY A 231 -14.63 14.22 -4.00
N SER A 232 -14.00 13.32 -3.23
CA SER A 232 -13.30 13.69 -2.00
C SER A 232 -11.96 14.32 -2.32
N ASP A 233 -11.51 15.26 -1.50
CA ASP A 233 -10.14 15.76 -1.55
C ASP A 233 -9.15 14.60 -1.39
N LEU A 234 -8.08 14.60 -2.20
CA LEU A 234 -6.98 13.65 -2.07
C LEU A 234 -6.02 14.06 -0.94
N ASN A 235 -5.75 15.36 -0.83
CA ASN A 235 -4.98 15.93 0.28
C ASN A 235 -5.82 15.97 1.55
N GLY A 236 -5.18 15.75 2.69
CA GLY A 236 -5.79 15.78 4.02
C GLY A 236 -5.84 14.42 4.70
N LYS A 237 -6.67 14.35 5.73
CA LYS A 237 -6.73 13.19 6.64
C LYS A 237 -7.58 12.07 6.05
N TRP A 238 -6.94 10.95 5.75
CA TRP A 238 -7.60 9.68 5.49
C TRP A 238 -7.58 8.86 6.77
N THR A 239 -8.74 8.35 7.19
CA THR A 239 -8.89 7.64 8.47
C THR A 239 -9.41 6.23 8.23
N ILE A 240 -8.69 5.22 8.74
CA ILE A 240 -9.26 3.89 8.95
C ILE A 240 -9.99 3.90 10.28
N ARG A 241 -11.20 3.35 10.30
CA ARG A 241 -11.98 3.11 11.52
C ARG A 241 -12.28 1.62 11.60
N VAL A 242 -11.84 1.00 12.69
CA VAL A 242 -12.12 -0.40 13.02
C VAL A 242 -12.89 -0.42 14.32
N THR A 243 -14.05 -1.06 14.33
CA THR A 243 -14.90 -1.15 15.52
C THR A 243 -15.27 -2.60 15.75
N ASP A 244 -14.81 -3.16 16.86
CA ASP A 244 -15.40 -4.36 17.42
C ASP A 244 -16.67 -3.97 18.17
N ARG A 245 -17.79 -4.59 17.77
CA ARG A 245 -19.13 -4.29 18.27
C ARG A 245 -19.64 -5.34 19.26
N TRP A 246 -18.83 -6.33 19.61
CA TRP A 246 -19.18 -7.30 20.62
C TRP A 246 -18.05 -7.66 21.57
N SER A 247 -18.46 -8.35 22.64
CA SER A 247 -17.59 -8.71 23.73
C SER A 247 -17.01 -10.11 23.55
N LEU A 248 -15.89 -10.31 24.23
CA LEU A 248 -15.18 -11.57 24.41
C LEU A 248 -14.34 -11.97 23.20
N ASP A 249 -13.54 -11.02 22.69
CA ASP A 249 -12.60 -11.26 21.61
C ASP A 249 -11.17 -10.81 21.95
N ASN A 250 -10.21 -11.39 21.22
CA ASN A 250 -8.83 -10.91 21.17
C ASN A 250 -8.59 -10.32 19.78
N GLY A 251 -8.27 -9.04 19.74
CA GLY A 251 -8.14 -8.27 18.51
C GLY A 251 -7.02 -7.25 18.57
N PHE A 252 -6.18 -7.19 17.53
CA PHE A 252 -5.10 -6.21 17.42
C PHE A 252 -4.95 -5.68 16.01
N ILE A 253 -4.68 -4.38 15.90
CA ILE A 253 -4.22 -3.75 14.66
C ILE A 253 -2.72 -3.45 14.76
N PHE A 254 -1.97 -3.91 13.76
CA PHE A 254 -0.52 -3.76 13.65
C PHE A 254 -0.15 -2.62 12.70
N GLY A 255 -1.07 -2.23 11.82
CA GLY A 255 -0.90 -1.10 10.92
C GLY A 255 -1.91 -1.12 9.77
N TRP A 256 -1.92 -0.05 9.00
CA TRP A 256 -2.71 0.05 7.78
C TRP A 256 -2.02 0.92 6.75
N SER A 257 -2.45 0.80 5.50
CA SER A 257 -1.97 1.61 4.39
C SER A 257 -3.08 1.88 3.38
N ILE A 258 -2.92 2.96 2.63
CA ILE A 258 -3.73 3.30 1.47
C ILE A 258 -2.78 3.59 0.31
N ALA A 259 -3.11 3.04 -0.86
CA ALA A 259 -2.36 3.22 -2.08
C ALA A 259 -3.24 3.95 -3.09
N PHE A 260 -2.74 5.07 -3.60
CA PHE A 260 -3.29 5.79 -4.73
C PHE A 260 -2.50 5.46 -5.99
N LYS A 261 -3.10 5.72 -7.15
CA LYS A 261 -2.39 5.65 -8.43
C LYS A 261 -1.18 6.59 -8.43
N PRO A 262 0.02 6.12 -8.82
CA PRO A 262 1.24 6.93 -8.78
C PRO A 262 1.13 8.19 -9.65
N GLU A 263 0.40 8.12 -10.77
CA GLU A 263 0.18 9.26 -11.67
C GLU A 263 -0.63 10.42 -11.08
N LEU A 264 -1.26 10.23 -9.92
CA LEU A 264 -2.00 11.27 -9.21
C LEU A 264 -1.09 12.17 -8.38
N VAL A 265 0.03 11.62 -7.91
CA VAL A 265 1.04 12.41 -7.22
C VAL A 265 1.68 13.28 -8.28
N LYS A 266 1.76 14.59 -8.02
CA LYS A 266 2.53 15.46 -8.91
C LYS A 266 3.97 14.97 -8.85
N ASP A 267 4.43 14.44 -9.97
CA ASP A 267 5.81 14.05 -10.11
C ASP A 267 6.67 15.32 -9.95
N CYS A 268 7.52 15.35 -8.92
CA CYS A 268 8.54 16.38 -8.79
C CYS A 268 9.69 16.12 -9.81
N SER A 269 9.62 15.02 -10.58
CA SER A 269 10.53 14.71 -11.69
C SER A 269 10.20 15.48 -12.98
N VAL A 270 10.45 16.80 -13.02
CA VAL A 270 10.79 17.42 -14.31
C VAL A 270 11.80 18.55 -14.15
N PRO A 271 12.87 18.59 -14.96
CA PRO A 271 13.66 19.79 -15.13
C PRO A 271 12.81 20.84 -15.86
N ILE A 272 12.58 22.02 -15.25
CA ILE A 272 12.19 23.20 -16.02
C ILE A 272 13.47 23.74 -16.68
N ALA A 273 13.95 23.05 -17.70
CA ALA A 273 14.79 23.69 -18.71
C ALA A 273 13.86 24.37 -19.71
N ASP A 274 13.39 25.57 -19.38
CA ASP A 274 13.31 26.69 -20.34
C ASP A 274 12.94 27.99 -19.61
N LEU A 275 13.94 28.85 -19.39
CA LEU A 275 13.77 30.28 -19.60
C LEU A 275 14.98 30.78 -20.42
N GLY A 276 15.11 30.24 -21.63
CA GLY A 276 15.76 30.95 -22.71
C GLY A 276 14.93 32.18 -23.08
N VAL A 277 15.29 33.32 -22.51
CA VAL A 277 15.01 34.62 -23.12
C VAL A 277 16.33 35.39 -23.18
N LYS A 278 16.67 35.83 -24.39
CA LYS A 278 17.81 36.70 -24.72
C LYS A 278 17.73 38.04 -23.99
#